data_AF-A0A1N6Z549-F1
#
_entry.id   AF-A0A1N6Z549-F1
#
_cell.length_a   1.000
_cell.length_b   1.000
_cell.length_c   1.000
_cell.angle_alpha   90.00
_cell.angle_beta   90.00
_cell.angle_gamma   90.00
#
_symmetry.space_group_name_H-M   'P 1'
#
loop_
_entity.id
_entity.type
_entity.pdbx_description
1 polymer ?
#
loop_
_entity_poly.entity_id
_entity_poly.type
_entity_poly.pdbx_seq_one_letter_code
_entity_poly.pdbx_strand_id
1 'polypeptide(L)'
;MNDFDRTAINLVIFSGIVFGMLWIIRLFVSYIGIENEMDKIAFVQRLTGKYSYGVWLQPLFWLLLSQLLWYKKIAKNIFYRLFLSLMFLVSFERMVVIATSLHRDYLPSDWSLGLKPLQILIGILFKVLVFVIITGSIYLLLLWKRTFRNNT
;
A
#
# COMPACT_ATOMS: atom_id res chain seq x y z
N MET A 1 -12.21 -8.15 -20.94
CA MET A 1 -11.92 -7.66 -19.57
C MET A 1 -13.25 -7.42 -18.92
N ASN A 2 -13.51 -8.14 -17.83
CA ASN A 2 -14.82 -8.14 -17.19
C ASN A 2 -15.09 -6.77 -16.56
N ASP A 3 -16.36 -6.40 -16.43
CA ASP A 3 -16.76 -5.13 -15.80
C ASP A 3 -16.27 -5.08 -14.32
N PHE A 4 -16.19 -6.24 -13.66
CA PHE A 4 -15.59 -6.40 -12.35
C PHE A 4 -14.10 -6.01 -12.33
N ASP A 5 -13.29 -6.53 -13.26
CA ASP A 5 -11.84 -6.23 -13.33
C ASP A 5 -11.59 -4.74 -13.53
N ARG A 6 -12.42 -4.07 -14.36
CA ARG A 6 -12.34 -2.63 -14.58
C ARG A 6 -12.61 -1.85 -13.30
N THR A 7 -13.63 -2.26 -12.56
CA THR A 7 -13.99 -1.63 -11.29
C THR A 7 -12.88 -1.79 -10.26
N ALA A 8 -12.30 -2.99 -10.15
CA ALA A 8 -11.18 -3.27 -9.26
C ALA A 8 -9.94 -2.42 -9.61
N ILE A 9 -9.57 -2.34 -10.88
CA ILE A 9 -8.42 -1.55 -11.34
C ILE A 9 -8.60 -0.06 -11.01
N ASN A 10 -9.77 0.49 -11.31
CA ASN A 10 -10.07 1.90 -11.01
C ASN A 10 -10.01 2.19 -9.51
N LEU A 11 -10.47 1.25 -8.67
CA LEU A 11 -10.39 1.35 -7.23
C LEU A 11 -8.94 1.40 -6.75
N VAL A 12 -8.07 0.51 -7.26
CA VAL A 12 -6.64 0.50 -6.90
C VAL A 12 -5.93 1.80 -7.31
N ILE A 13 -6.25 2.32 -8.50
CA ILE A 13 -5.71 3.61 -8.95
C ILE A 13 -6.15 4.73 -8.01
N PHE A 14 -7.44 4.79 -7.69
CA PHE A 14 -8.01 5.80 -6.82
C PHE A 14 -7.43 5.72 -5.41
N SER A 15 -7.39 4.53 -4.81
CA SER A 15 -6.85 4.32 -3.47
C SER A 15 -5.37 4.69 -3.37
N GLY A 16 -4.58 4.45 -4.43
CA GLY A 16 -3.20 4.90 -4.52
C GLY A 16 -3.04 6.43 -4.49
N ILE A 17 -3.92 7.16 -5.17
CA ILE A 17 -3.93 8.63 -5.16
C ILE A 17 -4.33 9.14 -3.77
N VAL A 18 -5.39 8.59 -3.17
CA VAL A 18 -5.82 8.94 -1.80
C VAL A 18 -4.70 8.66 -0.80
N PHE A 19 -4.05 7.50 -0.89
CA PHE A 19 -2.91 7.16 -0.06
C PHE A 19 -1.78 8.18 -0.19
N GLY A 20 -1.41 8.57 -1.42
CA GLY A 20 -0.39 9.58 -1.66
C GLY A 20 -0.71 10.93 -1.02
N MET A 21 -1.95 11.39 -1.15
CA MET A 21 -2.41 12.63 -0.51
C MET A 21 -2.36 12.54 1.01
N LEU A 22 -2.93 11.49 1.59
CA LEU A 22 -2.92 11.27 3.05
C LEU A 22 -1.51 11.17 3.59
N TRP A 23 -0.59 10.56 2.85
CA TRP A 23 0.80 10.44 3.25
C TRP A 23 1.51 11.79 3.29
N ILE A 24 1.33 12.65 2.28
CA ILE A 24 1.88 14.02 2.28
C ILE A 24 1.26 14.85 3.41
N ILE A 25 -0.07 14.77 3.60
CA ILE A 25 -0.76 15.45 4.70
C ILE A 25 -0.21 14.99 6.04
N ARG A 26 0.04 13.69 6.22
CA ARG A 26 0.61 13.14 7.44
C ARG A 26 2.01 13.71 7.71
N LEU A 27 2.85 13.87 6.70
CA LEU A 27 4.15 14.53 6.87
C LEU A 27 4.00 15.98 7.34
N PHE A 28 3.05 16.72 6.77
CA PHE A 28 2.80 18.11 7.13
C PHE A 28 2.24 18.26 8.55
N VAL A 29 1.22 17.47 8.89
CA VAL A 29 0.64 17.44 10.24
C VAL A 29 1.68 17.02 11.27
N SER A 30 2.51 16.01 10.95
CA SER A 30 3.61 15.59 11.82
C SER A 30 4.64 16.70 12.03
N TYR A 31 4.94 17.50 11.01
CA TYR A 31 5.88 18.61 11.15
C TYR A 31 5.33 19.74 12.04
N ILE A 32 4.03 20.06 11.90
CA ILE A 32 3.37 21.09 12.71
C ILE A 32 3.20 20.63 14.17
N GLY A 33 2.85 19.37 14.39
CA GLY A 33 2.57 18.82 15.73
C GLY A 33 3.79 18.60 16.62
N ILE A 34 5.01 18.86 16.13
CA ILE A 34 6.23 18.80 16.95
C ILE A 34 6.37 20.14 17.69
N GLU A 35 6.45 20.09 19.02
CA GLU A 35 6.58 21.30 19.85
C GLU A 35 8.03 21.75 20.00
N ASN A 36 8.98 20.81 20.08
CA ASN A 36 10.39 21.08 20.31
C ASN A 36 11.17 21.33 18.99
N GLU A 37 11.98 22.38 18.93
CA GLU A 37 12.76 22.73 17.74
C GLU A 37 13.80 21.67 17.38
N MET A 38 14.42 21.04 18.39
CA MET A 38 15.42 19.98 18.16
C MET A 38 14.81 18.76 17.44
N ASP A 39 13.56 18.43 17.79
CA ASP A 39 12.83 17.31 17.17
C ASP A 39 12.37 17.66 15.76
N LYS A 40 12.05 18.93 15.47
CA LYS A 40 11.77 19.39 14.09
C LYS A 40 13.01 19.25 13.20
N ILE A 41 14.18 19.64 13.69
CA ILE A 41 15.44 19.51 12.95
C ILE A 41 15.73 18.02 12.69
N ALA A 42 15.57 17.16 13.71
CA ALA A 42 15.75 15.72 13.56
C ALA A 42 14.73 15.11 12.58
N PHE A 43 13.48 15.57 12.57
CA PHE A 43 12.46 15.13 11.62
C PHE A 43 12.80 15.52 10.18
N VAL A 44 13.20 16.78 9.95
CA VAL A 44 13.65 17.23 8.62
C VAL A 44 14.88 16.45 8.18
N GLN A 45 15.84 16.19 9.08
CA GLN A 45 17.02 15.38 8.79
C GLN A 45 16.67 13.91 8.49
N ARG A 46 15.56 13.37 9.01
CA ARG A 46 15.05 12.05 8.57
C ARG A 46 14.49 12.09 7.16
N LEU A 47 13.89 13.21 6.75
CA LEU A 47 13.33 13.38 5.40
C LEU A 47 14.35 13.69 4.33
N THR A 48 15.46 14.35 4.66
CA THR A 48 16.49 14.81 3.69
C THR A 48 17.88 14.20 3.91
N GLY A 49 18.13 13.60 5.07
CA GLY A 49 19.43 13.04 5.42
C GLY A 49 19.73 11.72 4.73
N LYS A 50 20.85 11.10 5.13
CA LYS A 50 21.39 9.86 4.54
C LYS A 50 20.40 8.67 4.54
N TYR A 51 19.46 8.65 5.49
CA TYR A 51 18.44 7.60 5.63
C TYR A 51 17.05 7.98 5.08
N SER A 52 16.96 9.10 4.35
CA SER A 52 15.71 9.59 3.74
C SER A 52 15.05 8.56 2.83
N TYR A 53 15.84 7.76 2.11
CA TYR A 53 15.34 6.68 1.27
C TYR A 53 14.38 5.74 2.01
N GLY A 54 14.61 5.47 3.30
CA GLY A 54 13.71 4.63 4.10
C GLY A 54 12.31 5.21 4.26
N VAL A 55 12.19 6.54 4.27
CA VAL A 55 10.90 7.24 4.41
C VAL A 55 10.19 7.36 3.06
N TRP A 56 10.92 7.60 1.97
CA TRP A 56 10.34 7.87 0.66
C TRP A 56 10.09 6.60 -0.17
N LEU A 57 10.96 5.59 -0.08
CA LEU A 57 10.97 4.47 -1.03
C LEU A 57 9.68 3.65 -0.97
N GLN A 58 9.21 3.28 0.23
CA GLN A 58 8.00 2.47 0.39
C GLN A 58 6.73 3.18 -0.12
N PRO A 59 6.38 4.40 0.34
CA PRO A 59 5.18 5.07 -0.13
C PRO A 59 5.24 5.43 -1.62
N LEU A 60 6.42 5.83 -2.13
CA LEU A 60 6.59 6.08 -3.56
C LEU A 60 6.44 4.80 -4.39
N PHE A 61 6.96 3.66 -3.92
CA PHE A 61 6.82 2.39 -4.61
C PHE A 61 5.35 2.00 -4.73
N TRP A 62 4.56 2.05 -3.66
CA TRP A 62 3.13 1.75 -3.72
C TRP A 62 2.35 2.71 -4.60
N LEU A 63 2.68 4.01 -4.53
CA LEU A 63 2.07 5.01 -5.39
C LEU A 63 2.37 4.73 -6.86
N LEU A 64 3.63 4.47 -7.22
CA LEU A 64 4.04 4.14 -8.59
C LEU A 64 3.35 2.86 -9.11
N LEU A 65 3.30 1.80 -8.31
CA LEU A 65 2.61 0.55 -8.69
C LEU A 65 1.13 0.79 -8.97
N SER A 66 0.45 1.59 -8.13
CA SER A 66 -0.97 1.93 -8.35
C SER A 66 -1.18 2.70 -9.66
N GLN A 67 -0.29 3.64 -9.98
CA GLN A 67 -0.40 4.46 -11.18
C GLN A 67 -0.03 3.71 -12.46
N LEU A 68 0.79 2.65 -12.37
CA LEU A 68 1.16 1.82 -13.52
C LEU A 68 -0.06 1.17 -14.21
N LEU A 69 -1.15 0.98 -13.46
CA LEU A 69 -2.42 0.45 -13.97
C LEU A 69 -3.16 1.39 -14.92
N TRP A 70 -2.77 2.67 -15.03
CA TRP A 70 -3.27 3.54 -16.11
C TRP A 70 -2.89 3.02 -17.50
N TYR A 71 -1.77 2.30 -17.60
CA TYR A 71 -1.31 1.82 -18.89
C TYR A 71 -2.15 0.63 -19.36
N LYS A 72 -2.91 0.84 -20.45
CA LYS A 72 -3.87 -0.14 -20.97
C LYS A 72 -3.27 -1.51 -21.27
N LYS A 73 -1.98 -1.61 -21.64
CA LYS A 73 -1.34 -2.92 -21.89
C LYS A 73 -1.12 -3.71 -20.58
N ILE A 74 -0.79 -3.01 -19.50
CA ILE A 74 -0.59 -3.59 -18.16
C ILE A 74 -1.94 -3.95 -17.55
N ALA A 75 -2.91 -3.03 -17.61
CA ALA A 75 -4.25 -3.25 -17.06
C ALA A 75 -4.98 -4.44 -17.70
N LYS A 76 -4.80 -4.68 -19.01
CA LYS A 76 -5.53 -5.75 -19.73
C LYS A 76 -4.95 -7.14 -19.50
N ASN A 77 -3.65 -7.28 -19.26
CA ASN A 77 -3.00 -8.58 -19.14
C ASN A 77 -3.11 -9.12 -17.71
N ILE A 78 -3.62 -10.34 -17.57
CA ILE A 78 -3.72 -11.04 -16.27
C ILE A 78 -2.34 -11.22 -15.60
N PHE A 79 -1.30 -11.55 -16.36
CA PHE A 79 0.04 -11.79 -15.83
C PHE A 79 0.63 -10.53 -15.19
N TYR A 80 0.49 -9.37 -15.83
CA TYR A 80 0.96 -8.11 -15.26
C TYR A 80 0.18 -7.72 -14.00
N ARG A 81 -1.13 -7.96 -13.96
CA ARG A 81 -1.95 -7.71 -12.76
C ARG A 81 -1.54 -8.61 -11.59
N LEU A 82 -1.29 -9.89 -11.84
CA LEU A 82 -0.81 -10.84 -10.82
C LEU A 82 0.56 -10.42 -10.29
N PHE A 83 1.49 -10.06 -11.19
CA PHE A 83 2.80 -9.57 -10.79
C PHE A 83 2.71 -8.29 -9.93
N LEU A 84 1.89 -7.33 -10.34
CA LEU A 84 1.61 -6.11 -9.56
C LEU A 84 1.03 -6.45 -8.18
N SER A 85 0.11 -7.42 -8.08
CA SER A 85 -0.47 -7.82 -6.79
C SER A 85 0.56 -8.42 -5.83
N LEU A 86 1.53 -9.18 -6.35
CA LEU A 86 2.64 -9.70 -5.56
C LEU A 86 3.55 -8.56 -5.07
N MET A 87 3.84 -7.58 -5.92
CA MET A 87 4.64 -6.40 -5.55
C MET A 87 3.95 -5.57 -4.45
N PHE A 88 2.62 -5.47 -4.45
CA PHE A 88 1.88 -4.83 -3.35
C PHE A 88 1.97 -5.62 -2.04
N LEU A 89 1.99 -6.96 -2.11
CA LEU A 89 2.11 -7.83 -0.96
C LEU A 89 3.51 -7.76 -0.32
N VAL A 90 4.55 -7.61 -1.15
CA VAL A 90 5.92 -7.36 -0.71
C VAL A 90 6.05 -5.92 -0.23
N SER A 91 5.61 -5.69 1.00
CA SER A 91 5.79 -4.41 1.70
C SER A 91 7.27 -4.26 2.08
N PHE A 92 7.94 -3.24 1.53
CA PHE A 92 9.35 -2.88 1.83
C PHE A 92 9.66 -2.79 3.33
N GLU A 93 8.67 -2.42 4.14
CA GLU A 93 8.73 -2.42 5.61
C GLU A 93 9.27 -3.74 6.18
N ARG A 94 8.92 -4.88 5.58
CA ARG A 94 9.37 -6.21 6.05
C ARG A 94 10.77 -6.56 5.55
N MET A 95 11.16 -6.11 4.37
CA MET A 95 12.54 -6.25 3.89
C MET A 95 13.50 -5.43 4.74
N VAL A 96 13.09 -4.21 5.15
CA VAL A 96 13.88 -3.37 6.06
C VAL A 96 13.95 -3.96 7.46
N VAL A 97 12.85 -4.51 7.99
CA VAL A 97 12.85 -5.20 9.30
C VAL A 97 13.71 -6.47 9.26
N ILE A 98 13.62 -7.30 8.22
CA ILE A 98 14.46 -8.49 8.04
C ILE A 98 15.94 -8.12 7.86
N ALA A 99 16.23 -7.07 7.09
CA ALA A 99 17.60 -6.60 6.88
C ALA A 99 18.22 -5.96 8.14
N THR A 100 17.42 -5.28 8.96
CA THR A 100 17.90 -4.70 10.23
C THR A 100 18.00 -5.71 11.36
N SER A 101 17.16 -6.77 11.40
CA SER A 101 17.35 -7.89 12.34
C SER A 101 18.60 -8.71 12.02
N LEU A 102 18.89 -8.96 10.73
CA LEU A 102 20.10 -9.68 10.31
C LEU A 102 21.41 -8.97 10.68
N HIS A 103 21.40 -7.66 10.91
CA HIS A 103 22.61 -6.90 11.26
C HIS A 103 22.84 -6.78 12.78
N ARG A 104 21.87 -7.16 13.62
CA ARG A 104 21.96 -7.05 15.09
C ARG A 104 21.94 -8.39 15.83
N ASP A 105 21.50 -9.48 15.22
CA ASP A 105 21.34 -10.75 15.91
C ASP A 105 22.53 -11.69 15.65
N TYR A 106 23.61 -11.53 16.43
CA TYR A 106 24.79 -12.43 16.41
C TYR A 106 24.68 -13.61 17.38
N LEU A 107 23.63 -13.69 18.22
CA LEU A 107 23.42 -14.78 19.17
C LEU A 107 22.25 -15.70 18.76
N PRO A 108 22.44 -17.03 18.68
CA PRO A 108 21.41 -17.99 18.26
C PRO A 108 20.19 -18.10 19.20
N SER A 109 20.30 -17.60 20.44
CA SER A 109 19.23 -17.72 21.45
C SER A 109 18.09 -16.73 21.27
N ASP A 110 18.29 -15.63 20.55
CA ASP A 110 17.28 -14.59 20.28
C ASP A 110 16.58 -14.77 18.91
N TRP A 111 16.71 -15.96 18.30
CA TRP A 111 15.90 -16.39 17.14
C TRP A 111 14.42 -16.60 17.47
N SER A 112 13.91 -15.95 18.51
CA SER A 112 12.51 -15.54 18.59
C SER A 112 12.28 -14.46 17.54
N LEU A 113 12.27 -14.85 16.26
CA LEU A 113 11.66 -14.06 15.21
C LEU A 113 10.25 -13.73 15.70
N GLY A 114 10.02 -12.47 16.12
CA GLY A 114 8.70 -11.93 16.46
C GLY A 114 7.71 -11.96 15.28
N LEU A 115 8.05 -12.66 14.21
CA LEU A 115 7.20 -13.08 13.11
C LEU A 115 6.33 -14.25 13.60
N LYS A 116 5.21 -13.95 14.26
CA LYS A 116 4.14 -14.94 14.38
C LYS A 116 3.54 -15.14 12.99
N PRO A 117 3.82 -16.25 12.27
CA PRO A 117 3.39 -16.41 10.88
C PRO A 117 1.87 -16.31 10.74
N LEU A 118 1.16 -16.72 11.81
CA LEU A 118 -0.27 -16.62 11.96
C LEU A 118 -0.79 -15.16 11.89
N GLN A 119 -0.12 -14.20 12.54
CA GLN A 119 -0.55 -12.80 12.51
C GLN A 119 -0.39 -12.19 11.10
N ILE A 120 0.65 -12.60 10.39
CA ILE A 120 0.90 -12.18 9.01
C ILE A 120 -0.20 -12.71 8.10
N LEU A 121 -0.53 -14.00 8.25
CA LEU A 121 -1.58 -14.65 7.47
C LEU A 121 -2.95 -13.98 7.71
N ILE A 122 -3.31 -13.76 8.98
CA ILE A 122 -4.55 -13.06 9.35
C ILE A 122 -4.59 -11.65 8.77
N GLY A 123 -3.49 -10.91 8.83
CA GLY A 123 -3.41 -9.55 8.27
C GLY A 123 -3.58 -9.52 6.75
N ILE A 124 -3.02 -10.50 6.03
CA ILE A 124 -3.20 -10.62 4.56
C ILE A 124 -4.65 -11.00 4.24
N LEU A 125 -5.22 -11.98 4.95
CA LEU A 125 -6.61 -12.40 4.77
C LEU A 125 -7.59 -11.25 5.00
N PHE A 126 -7.39 -10.48 6.08
CA PHE A 126 -8.22 -9.33 6.38
C PHE A 126 -8.16 -8.27 5.26
N LYS A 127 -6.96 -7.95 4.75
CA LYS A 127 -6.79 -7.01 3.63
C LYS A 127 -7.52 -7.47 2.37
N VAL A 128 -7.40 -8.76 2.03
CA VAL A 128 -8.09 -9.34 0.87
C VAL A 128 -9.61 -9.28 1.04
N LEU A 129 -10.13 -9.62 2.23
CA LEU A 129 -11.55 -9.56 2.52
C LEU A 129 -12.11 -8.15 2.37
N VAL A 130 -11.46 -7.14 2.97
CA VAL A 130 -11.88 -5.74 2.86
C VAL A 130 -11.89 -5.30 1.40
N PHE A 131 -10.85 -5.62 0.63
CA PHE A 131 -10.77 -5.26 -0.78
C PHE A 131 -11.89 -5.88 -1.62
N VAL A 132 -12.19 -7.17 -1.41
CA VAL A 132 -13.27 -7.88 -2.12
C VAL A 132 -14.64 -7.31 -1.76
N ILE A 133 -14.88 -7.02 -0.47
CA ILE A 133 -16.15 -6.44 -0.02
C ILE A 133 -16.38 -5.08 -0.69
N ILE A 134 -15.41 -4.17 -0.62
CA ILE A 134 -15.55 -2.82 -1.21
C ILE A 134 -15.75 -2.91 -2.73
N THR A 135 -14.94 -3.70 -3.42
CA THR A 135 -15.06 -3.87 -4.88
C THR A 135 -16.40 -4.49 -5.26
N GLY A 136 -16.84 -5.51 -4.52
CA GLY A 136 -18.12 -6.18 -4.70
C GLY A 136 -19.31 -5.24 -4.49
N SER A 137 -19.30 -4.45 -3.41
CA SER A 137 -20.34 -3.46 -3.14
C SER A 137 -20.43 -2.40 -4.24
N ILE A 138 -19.31 -1.85 -4.71
CA ILE A 138 -19.30 -0.87 -5.80
C ILE A 138 -19.82 -1.50 -7.10
N TYR A 139 -19.39 -2.73 -7.41
CA TYR A 139 -19.85 -3.44 -8.59
C TYR A 139 -21.36 -3.68 -8.56
N LEU A 140 -21.92 -4.09 -7.41
CA LEU A 140 -23.37 -4.28 -7.23
C LEU A 140 -24.14 -2.96 -7.38
N LEU A 141 -23.63 -1.85 -6.83
CA LEU A 141 -24.24 -0.53 -7.00
C LEU A 141 -24.25 -0.08 -8.48
N LEU A 142 -23.16 -0.34 -9.21
CA LEU A 142 -23.07 -0.04 -10.63
C LEU A 142 -24.04 -0.90 -11.45
N LEU A 143 -24.18 -2.18 -11.10
CA LEU A 143 -25.15 -3.09 -11.74
C LEU A 143 -26.58 -2.62 -11.50
N TRP A 144 -26.92 -2.32 -10.25
CA TRP A 144 -28.23 -1.78 -9.87
C TRP A 144 -28.58 -0.52 -10.67
N LYS A 145 -27.67 0.47 -10.72
CA LYS A 145 -27.86 1.69 -11.52
C LYS A 145 -28.05 1.40 -13.02
N ARG A 146 -27.42 0.36 -13.55
CA ARG A 146 -27.58 -0.05 -14.97
C ARG A 146 -28.96 -0.66 -15.20
N THR A 147 -29.43 -1.52 -14.30
CA THR A 147 -30.76 -2.14 -14.38
C THR A 147 -31.87 -1.08 -14.32
N PHE A 148 -31.77 -0.10 -13.42
CA PHE A 148 -32.78 0.97 -13.32
C PHE A 148 -32.87 1.82 -14.59
N ARG A 149 -31.73 2.19 -15.16
CA ARG A 149 -31.67 2.99 -16.40
C ARG A 149 -32.16 2.25 -17.65
N ASN A 150 -32.10 0.92 -17.67
CA ASN A 150 -32.62 0.15 -18.79
C ASN A 150 -34.14 -0.08 -18.70
N ASN A 151 -34.74 0.16 -17.52
CA ASN A 151 -36.18 -0.01 -17.27
C ASN A 151 -36.97 1.32 -17.36
N THR A 152 -36.31 2.43 -17.73
CA THR A 152 -36.91 3.76 -17.98
C THR A 152 -36.68 4.14 -19.43
#